data_AF-A0AAD7DEG4-F1
#
_entry.id   AF-A0AAD7DEG4-F1
#
_cell.length_a   1.000
_cell.length_b   1.000
_cell.length_c   1.000
_cell.angle_alpha   90.00
_cell.angle_beta   90.00
_cell.angle_gamma   90.00
#
_symmetry.space_group_name_H-M   'P 1'
#
loop_
_entity.id
_entity.type
_entity.pdbx_description
1 polymer ?
#
loop_
_entity_poly.entity_id
_entity_poly.type
_entity_poly.pdbx_seq_one_letter_code
_entity_poly.pdbx_strand_id
1 'polypeptide(L)'
;KVYIVVDGLDEYPEDERVILLKRLTTIPPTVSLLLTSRSHINLDMLPPHLKTLMIRASDEDIRKFLEQRIQDSSRLSFLRQYRRRNVSTRALAGQIRSEVYFRGRFLLAKLHIESLATKSNIKALREALQKVPADLKQTYDDAMARINEQNEDDRKIALEALAWVATAKRLLTVAELREALAVEPGAKSLDPDNFTDIGIILTVCAGLVI
;
A
#
# COMPACT_ATOMS: atom_id res chain seq x y z
N LYS A 1 3.51 -30.10 -13.21
CA LYS A 1 3.16 -28.87 -13.95
C LYS A 1 3.89 -27.73 -13.26
N VAL A 2 4.68 -26.93 -13.99
CA VAL A 2 5.58 -25.92 -13.40
C VAL A 2 5.01 -24.53 -13.67
N TYR A 3 5.07 -23.67 -12.65
CA TYR A 3 4.61 -22.29 -12.70
C TYR A 3 5.76 -21.37 -12.32
N ILE A 4 5.95 -20.30 -13.09
CA ILE A 4 6.94 -19.27 -12.80
C ILE A 4 6.20 -17.94 -12.73
N VAL A 5 6.40 -17.23 -11.62
CA VAL A 5 5.88 -15.88 -11.39
C VAL A 5 7.07 -14.95 -11.21
N VAL A 6 7.15 -13.92 -12.04
CA VAL A 6 8.13 -12.84 -11.88
C VAL A 6 7.35 -11.60 -11.47
N ASP A 7 7.57 -11.14 -10.24
CA ASP A 7 6.93 -9.95 -9.70
C ASP A 7 7.88 -8.74 -9.79
N GLY A 8 7.38 -7.61 -10.29
CA GLY A 8 8.15 -6.36 -10.34
C GLY A 8 9.27 -6.34 -11.39
N LEU A 9 9.00 -6.80 -12.63
CA LEU A 9 10.02 -6.81 -13.69
C LEU A 9 10.63 -5.41 -13.96
N ASP A 10 9.90 -4.34 -13.68
CA ASP A 10 10.41 -2.97 -13.81
C ASP A 10 11.53 -2.60 -12.85
N GLU A 11 11.70 -3.34 -11.76
CA GLU A 11 12.73 -3.11 -10.74
C GLU A 11 14.11 -3.66 -11.15
N TYR A 12 14.17 -4.53 -12.16
CA TYR A 12 15.44 -5.01 -12.70
C TYR A 12 16.16 -3.91 -13.49
N PRO A 13 17.49 -3.80 -13.36
CA PRO A 13 18.31 -2.97 -14.22
C PRO A 13 18.03 -3.29 -15.70
N GLU A 14 17.99 -2.26 -16.55
CA GLU A 14 17.55 -2.41 -17.94
C GLU A 14 18.35 -3.47 -18.71
N ASP A 15 19.68 -3.46 -18.57
CA ASP A 15 20.58 -4.41 -19.23
C ASP A 15 20.30 -5.86 -18.83
N GLU A 16 20.09 -6.10 -17.53
CA GLU A 16 19.79 -7.43 -16.99
C GLU A 16 18.38 -7.90 -17.36
N ARG A 17 17.42 -6.97 -17.40
CA ARG A 17 16.04 -7.24 -17.80
C ARG A 17 15.95 -7.77 -19.21
N VAL A 18 16.71 -7.22 -20.16
CA VAL A 18 16.75 -7.70 -21.55
C VAL A 18 17.24 -9.16 -21.61
N ILE A 19 18.27 -9.49 -20.84
CA ILE A 19 18.80 -10.87 -20.76
C ILE A 19 17.75 -11.81 -20.18
N LEU A 20 17.09 -11.40 -19.08
CA LEU A 20 16.03 -12.17 -18.45
C LEU A 20 14.86 -12.43 -19.42
N LEU A 21 14.37 -11.39 -20.10
CA LEU A 21 13.29 -11.49 -21.09
C LEU A 21 13.63 -12.49 -22.20
N LYS A 22 14.86 -12.43 -22.74
CA LYS A 22 15.35 -13.41 -23.74
C LYS A 22 15.40 -14.83 -23.21
N ARG A 23 15.67 -15.05 -21.92
CA ARG A 23 15.65 -16.39 -21.33
C ARG A 23 14.23 -16.88 -21.11
N LEU A 24 13.33 -16.01 -20.66
CA LEU A 24 11.92 -16.32 -20.45
C LEU A 24 11.23 -16.78 -21.75
N THR A 25 11.64 -16.25 -22.92
CA THR A 25 11.09 -16.67 -24.22
C THR A 25 11.49 -18.09 -24.65
N THR A 26 12.56 -18.64 -24.06
CA THR A 26 13.06 -20.01 -24.36
C THR A 26 12.41 -21.10 -23.51
N ILE A 27 11.54 -20.71 -22.56
CA ILE A 27 10.91 -21.65 -21.63
C ILE A 27 9.92 -22.55 -22.39
N PRO A 28 9.93 -23.88 -22.15
CA PRO A 28 9.02 -24.80 -22.82
C PRO A 28 7.54 -24.49 -22.55
N PRO A 29 6.61 -24.78 -23.49
CA PRO A 29 5.17 -24.55 -23.32
C PRO A 29 4.52 -25.30 -22.15
N THR A 30 5.21 -26.30 -21.61
CA THR A 30 4.78 -27.07 -20.43
C THR A 30 4.85 -26.27 -19.13
N VAL A 31 5.48 -25.08 -19.15
CA VAL A 31 5.59 -24.15 -18.03
C VAL A 31 4.61 -23.01 -18.22
N SER A 32 3.88 -22.65 -17.17
CA SER A 32 3.00 -21.47 -17.17
C SER A 32 3.74 -20.28 -16.58
N LEU A 33 3.80 -19.17 -17.32
CA LEU A 33 4.52 -17.96 -16.94
C LEU A 33 3.54 -16.81 -16.62
N LEU A 34 3.76 -16.12 -15.51
CA LEU A 34 3.10 -14.86 -15.17
C LEU A 34 4.18 -13.80 -14.87
N LEU A 35 4.07 -12.65 -15.53
CA LEU A 35 4.97 -11.51 -15.34
C LEU A 35 4.15 -10.31 -14.86
N THR A 36 4.63 -9.61 -13.84
CA THR A 36 4.09 -8.32 -13.42
C THR A 36 5.12 -7.23 -13.69
N SER A 37 4.66 -6.05 -14.09
CA SER A 37 5.51 -4.89 -14.40
C SER A 37 4.67 -3.63 -14.42
N ARG A 38 5.29 -2.47 -14.16
CA ARG A 38 4.66 -1.18 -14.46
C ARG A 38 4.54 -0.93 -15.96
N SER A 39 3.54 -0.13 -16.34
CA SER A 39 3.15 0.13 -17.74
C SER A 39 4.16 0.93 -18.58
N HIS A 40 5.22 1.45 -17.96
CA HIS A 40 6.27 2.21 -18.64
C HIS A 40 7.38 1.30 -19.21
N ILE A 41 7.36 0.01 -18.88
CA ILE A 41 8.33 -0.94 -19.42
C ILE A 41 7.92 -1.34 -20.83
N ASN A 42 8.88 -1.26 -21.74
CA ASN A 42 8.73 -1.80 -23.08
C ASN A 42 8.74 -3.35 -22.99
N LEU A 43 7.62 -3.96 -23.37
CA LEU A 43 7.43 -5.41 -23.39
C LEU A 43 7.45 -5.99 -24.81
N ASP A 44 7.86 -5.22 -25.82
CA ASP A 44 7.89 -5.63 -27.23
C ASP A 44 8.84 -6.81 -27.49
N MET A 45 9.79 -7.05 -26.57
CA MET A 45 10.69 -8.20 -26.62
C MET A 45 10.03 -9.51 -26.19
N LEU A 46 8.83 -9.45 -25.58
CA LEU A 46 8.09 -10.63 -25.17
C LEU A 46 7.43 -11.32 -26.37
N PRO A 47 7.26 -12.66 -26.33
CA PRO A 47 6.62 -13.38 -27.40
C PRO A 47 5.19 -12.89 -27.64
N PRO A 48 4.73 -12.79 -28.90
CA PRO A 48 3.41 -12.23 -29.24
C PRO A 48 2.23 -13.08 -28.74
N HIS A 49 2.48 -14.32 -28.28
CA HIS A 49 1.45 -15.18 -27.70
C HIS A 49 1.19 -14.90 -26.21
N LEU A 50 2.01 -14.08 -25.54
CA LEU A 50 1.75 -13.66 -24.17
C LEU A 50 0.60 -12.67 -24.15
N LYS A 51 -0.40 -12.96 -23.30
CA LYS A 51 -1.53 -12.07 -23.09
C LYS A 51 -1.16 -11.02 -22.06
N THR A 52 -1.19 -9.76 -22.47
CA THR A 52 -1.01 -8.63 -21.55
C THR A 52 -2.34 -8.25 -20.93
N LEU A 53 -2.40 -8.21 -19.60
CA LEU A 53 -3.53 -7.71 -18.84
C LEU A 53 -3.13 -6.40 -18.15
N MET A 54 -3.69 -5.28 -18.60
CA MET A 54 -3.50 -4.01 -17.91
C MET A 54 -4.42 -3.95 -16.68
N ILE A 55 -3.83 -3.99 -15.49
CA ILE A 55 -4.55 -3.86 -14.23
C ILE A 55 -4.55 -2.39 -13.83
N ARG A 56 -5.74 -1.78 -13.79
CA ARG A 56 -5.95 -0.41 -13.31
C ARG A 56 -7.24 -0.38 -12.52
N ALA A 57 -7.21 0.22 -11.33
CA ALA A 57 -8.42 0.51 -10.59
C ALA A 57 -9.26 1.51 -11.39
N SER A 58 -10.52 1.14 -11.65
CA SER A 58 -11.49 2.07 -12.21
C SER A 58 -11.93 3.08 -11.15
N ASP A 59 -12.52 4.19 -11.60
CA ASP A 59 -13.10 5.19 -10.71
C ASP A 59 -14.17 4.57 -9.79
N GLU A 60 -14.88 3.58 -10.31
CA GLU A 60 -15.90 2.84 -9.60
C GLU A 60 -15.32 1.93 -8.52
N ASP A 61 -14.14 1.34 -8.76
CA ASP A 61 -13.44 0.51 -7.76
C ASP A 61 -12.97 1.36 -6.58
N ILE A 62 -12.35 2.51 -6.86
CA ILE A 62 -11.91 3.46 -5.82
C ILE A 62 -13.12 3.99 -5.05
N ARG A 63 -14.21 4.33 -5.75
CA ARG A 63 -15.46 4.77 -5.12
C ARG A 63 -16.02 3.72 -4.17
N LYS A 64 -16.16 2.47 -4.63
CA LYS A 64 -16.64 1.36 -3.81
C LYS A 64 -15.73 1.11 -2.61
N PHE A 65 -14.41 1.13 -2.81
CA PHE A 65 -13.44 1.00 -1.74
C PHE A 65 -13.62 2.07 -0.65
N LEU A 66 -13.68 3.34 -1.04
CA LEU A 66 -13.87 4.45 -0.11
C LEU A 66 -15.20 4.34 0.64
N GLU A 67 -16.29 3.99 -0.06
CA GLU A 67 -17.60 3.81 0.55
C GLU A 67 -17.63 2.67 1.57
N GLN A 68 -16.99 1.55 1.24
CA GLN A 68 -16.87 0.42 2.15
C GLN A 68 -16.04 0.81 3.38
N ARG A 69 -14.90 1.50 3.18
CA ARG A 69 -14.04 1.93 4.29
C ARG A 69 -14.72 2.92 5.23
N ILE A 70 -15.54 3.83 4.71
CA ILE A 70 -16.36 4.75 5.51
C ILE A 70 -17.41 3.99 6.32
N GLN A 71 -17.99 2.93 5.74
CA GLN A 71 -19.01 2.12 6.43
C GLN A 71 -18.41 1.31 7.58
N ASP A 72 -17.26 0.66 7.34
CA ASP A 72 -16.60 -0.24 8.27
C ASP A 72 -15.87 0.51 9.39
N SER A 73 -15.46 1.76 9.15
CA SER A 73 -14.76 2.57 10.14
C SER A 73 -15.70 3.04 11.25
N SER A 74 -15.47 2.54 12.47
CA SER A 74 -16.12 3.03 13.69
C SER A 74 -15.84 4.51 13.95
N ARG A 75 -14.65 5.00 13.57
CA ARG A 75 -14.25 6.40 13.71
C ARG A 75 -14.95 7.31 12.72
N LEU A 76 -15.27 6.83 11.51
CA LEU A 76 -16.05 7.57 10.51
C LEU A 76 -17.57 7.34 10.64
N SER A 77 -18.01 6.60 11.66
CA SER A 77 -19.42 6.29 11.89
C SER A 77 -20.31 7.54 12.00
N PHE A 78 -19.76 8.66 12.48
CA PHE A 78 -20.47 9.94 12.52
C PHE A 78 -20.90 10.39 11.12
N LEU A 79 -20.12 10.13 10.06
CA LEU A 79 -20.55 10.42 8.69
C LEU A 79 -21.83 9.67 8.31
N ARG A 80 -22.06 8.46 8.85
CA ARG A 80 -23.30 7.70 8.63
C ARG A 80 -24.51 8.38 9.29
N GLN A 81 -24.32 8.90 10.51
CA GLN A 81 -25.39 9.54 11.28
C GLN A 81 -25.84 10.87 10.63
N TYR A 82 -24.90 11.60 10.03
CA TYR A 82 -25.17 12.85 9.33
C TYR A 82 -25.65 12.66 7.87
N ARG A 83 -25.41 11.50 7.25
CA ARG A 83 -25.90 11.11 5.91
C ARG A 83 -27.43 11.11 5.82
N ARG A 84 -28.13 10.92 6.95
CA ARG A 84 -29.60 10.93 7.05
C ARG A 84 -30.21 12.33 7.28
N ARG A 85 -29.40 13.36 7.61
CA ARG A 85 -29.92 14.67 8.05
C ARG A 85 -29.37 15.88 7.30
N ASN A 86 -28.24 15.81 6.59
CA ASN A 86 -27.62 16.99 5.98
C ASN A 86 -26.93 16.73 4.62
N VAL A 87 -27.32 17.53 3.61
CA VAL A 87 -26.78 17.57 2.23
C VAL A 87 -25.25 17.65 2.18
N SER A 88 -24.64 18.29 3.18
CA SER A 88 -23.19 18.52 3.26
C SER A 88 -22.35 17.24 3.41
N THR A 89 -22.87 16.12 3.93
CA THR A 89 -22.10 14.86 4.04
C THR A 89 -22.02 14.07 2.74
N ARG A 90 -23.05 14.14 1.89
CA ARG A 90 -23.02 13.59 0.53
C ARG A 90 -22.06 14.40 -0.35
N ALA A 91 -22.02 15.72 -0.15
CA ALA A 91 -21.01 16.60 -0.75
C ALA A 91 -19.60 16.29 -0.22
N LEU A 92 -19.45 15.97 1.07
CA LEU A 92 -18.16 15.61 1.67
C LEU A 92 -17.58 14.30 1.11
N ALA A 93 -18.42 13.27 0.97
CA ALA A 93 -18.04 12.04 0.27
C ALA A 93 -17.73 12.32 -1.21
N GLY A 94 -18.43 13.27 -1.84
CA GLY A 94 -18.11 13.79 -3.16
C GLY A 94 -16.74 14.48 -3.24
N GLN A 95 -16.39 15.28 -2.24
CA GLN A 95 -15.10 15.97 -2.14
C GLN A 95 -13.95 14.98 -1.86
N ILE A 96 -14.15 14.01 -0.97
CA ILE A 96 -13.19 12.91 -0.79
C ILE A 96 -12.93 12.24 -2.14
N ARG A 97 -13.99 11.96 -2.91
CA ARG A 97 -13.83 11.37 -4.24
C ARG A 97 -13.08 12.31 -5.17
N SER A 98 -13.44 13.59 -5.29
CA SER A 98 -12.80 14.50 -6.25
C SER A 98 -11.33 14.81 -5.93
N GLU A 99 -11.00 14.98 -4.65
CA GLU A 99 -9.62 15.29 -4.21
C GLU A 99 -8.70 14.07 -4.29
N VAL A 100 -9.21 12.89 -3.91
CA VAL A 100 -8.46 11.63 -3.98
C VAL A 100 -8.36 11.11 -5.43
N TYR A 101 -9.32 11.47 -6.29
CA TYR A 101 -9.42 11.04 -7.68
C TYR A 101 -8.23 11.43 -8.54
N PHE A 102 -7.53 12.54 -8.24
CA PHE A 102 -6.61 13.15 -9.20
C PHE A 102 -5.36 12.31 -9.54
N ARG A 103 -5.12 11.13 -8.92
CA ARG A 103 -3.79 10.50 -8.96
C ARG A 103 -3.71 9.01 -9.26
N GLY A 104 -4.81 8.35 -9.67
CA GLY A 104 -4.79 7.02 -10.30
C GLY A 104 -4.10 5.88 -9.52
N ARG A 105 -3.83 6.07 -8.22
CA ARG A 105 -3.08 5.13 -7.38
C ARG A 105 -3.95 4.78 -6.18
N PHE A 106 -4.40 3.53 -6.14
CA PHE A 106 -5.28 3.01 -5.09
C PHE A 106 -4.70 3.18 -3.67
N LEU A 107 -3.37 3.08 -3.53
CA LEU A 107 -2.67 3.30 -2.26
C LEU A 107 -2.88 4.73 -1.72
N LEU A 108 -2.89 5.76 -2.58
CA LEU A 108 -3.17 7.13 -2.13
C LEU A 108 -4.59 7.25 -1.57
N ALA A 109 -5.57 6.64 -2.25
CA ALA A 109 -6.93 6.57 -1.74
C ALA A 109 -7.01 5.93 -0.34
N LYS A 110 -6.27 4.83 -0.12
CA LYS A 110 -6.14 4.19 1.19
C LYS A 110 -5.52 5.13 2.23
N LEU A 111 -4.36 5.74 1.94
CA LEU A 111 -3.65 6.61 2.88
C LEU A 111 -4.46 7.86 3.25
N HIS A 112 -5.17 8.46 2.29
CA HIS A 112 -6.04 9.60 2.54
C HIS A 112 -7.22 9.22 3.42
N ILE A 113 -7.94 8.13 3.12
CA ILE A 113 -9.10 7.74 3.94
C ILE A 113 -8.69 7.35 5.36
N GLU A 114 -7.53 6.73 5.53
CA GLU A 114 -6.94 6.45 6.85
C GLU A 114 -6.57 7.73 7.59
N SER A 115 -6.02 8.73 6.91
CA SER A 115 -5.77 10.07 7.49
C SER A 115 -7.06 10.71 8.01
N LEU A 116 -8.10 10.66 7.19
CA LEU A 116 -9.40 11.24 7.51
C LEU A 116 -10.08 10.50 8.66
N ALA A 117 -9.90 9.18 8.76
CA ALA A 117 -10.39 8.36 9.87
C ALA A 117 -9.77 8.72 11.23
N THR A 118 -8.63 9.42 11.26
CA THR A 118 -8.06 9.91 12.53
C THR A 118 -8.87 11.07 13.13
N LYS A 119 -9.61 11.83 12.32
CA LYS A 119 -10.27 13.07 12.76
C LYS A 119 -11.48 12.78 13.65
N SER A 120 -11.57 13.50 14.76
CA SER A 120 -12.56 13.25 15.82
C SER A 120 -13.90 13.95 15.61
N ASN A 121 -14.00 14.91 14.70
CA ASN A 121 -15.22 15.66 14.45
C ASN A 121 -15.30 16.20 12.99
N ILE A 122 -16.49 16.65 12.61
CA ILE A 122 -16.78 17.12 11.24
C ILE A 122 -15.96 18.36 10.86
N LYS A 123 -15.68 19.26 11.81
CA LYS A 123 -14.91 20.48 11.53
C LYS A 123 -13.47 20.10 11.15
N ALA A 124 -12.81 19.30 11.99
CA ALA A 124 -11.46 18.80 11.73
C ALA A 124 -11.39 17.96 10.44
N LEU A 125 -12.44 17.18 10.15
CA LEU A 125 -12.53 16.41 8.91
C LEU A 125 -12.63 17.34 7.68
N ARG A 126 -13.48 18.38 7.72
CA ARG A 126 -13.58 19.37 6.63
C ARG A 126 -12.27 20.11 6.41
N GLU A 127 -11.60 20.52 7.48
CA GLU A 127 -10.30 21.19 7.41
C GLU A 127 -9.23 20.26 6.82
N ALA A 128 -9.24 18.97 7.19
CA ALA A 128 -8.33 17.99 6.60
C ALA A 128 -8.62 17.75 5.12
N LEU A 129 -9.89 17.81 4.70
CA LEU A 129 -10.27 17.71 3.28
C LEU A 129 -9.81 18.90 2.43
N GLN A 130 -9.72 20.09 3.02
CA GLN A 130 -9.16 21.25 2.34
C GLN A 130 -7.63 21.18 2.21
N LYS A 131 -6.99 20.30 2.98
CA LYS A 131 -5.54 20.10 3.02
C LYS A 131 -5.12 18.74 2.45
N VAL A 132 -5.98 18.09 1.65
CA VAL A 132 -5.62 16.81 1.02
C VAL A 132 -4.33 17.05 0.23
N PRO A 133 -3.25 16.32 0.57
CA PRO A 133 -1.95 16.54 -0.03
C PRO A 133 -2.05 16.63 -1.55
N ALA A 134 -1.55 17.74 -2.09
CA ALA A 134 -1.58 17.94 -3.51
C ALA A 134 -0.66 16.94 -4.19
N ASP A 135 0.38 16.40 -3.55
CA ASP A 135 1.34 15.48 -4.15
C ASP A 135 1.63 14.18 -3.34
N LEU A 136 2.33 13.24 -3.99
CA LEU A 136 2.71 11.96 -3.40
C LEU A 136 3.61 12.16 -2.18
N LYS A 137 4.57 13.08 -2.28
CA LYS A 137 5.56 13.33 -1.25
C LYS A 137 4.88 13.74 0.05
N GLN A 138 3.98 14.70 -0.01
CA GLN A 138 3.23 15.18 1.13
C GLN A 138 2.30 14.10 1.71
N THR A 139 1.78 13.17 0.90
CA THR A 139 1.03 12.02 1.45
C THR A 139 1.92 11.07 2.25
N TYR A 140 3.14 10.81 1.79
CA TYR A 140 4.13 10.04 2.56
C TYR A 140 4.61 10.81 3.80
N ASP A 141 4.86 12.12 3.68
CA ASP A 141 5.24 12.98 4.80
C ASP A 141 4.16 12.95 5.90
N ASP A 142 2.88 13.04 5.53
CA ASP A 142 1.75 12.90 6.45
C ASP A 142 1.71 11.52 7.13
N ALA A 143 1.96 10.44 6.38
CA ALA A 143 2.02 9.10 6.94
C ALA A 143 3.17 8.94 7.93
N MET A 144 4.35 9.45 7.59
CA MET A 144 5.52 9.47 8.48
C MET A 144 5.29 10.34 9.72
N ALA A 145 4.60 11.49 9.58
CA ALA A 145 4.22 12.32 10.73
C ALA A 145 3.33 11.53 11.71
N ARG A 146 2.32 10.81 11.21
CA ARG A 146 1.48 9.93 12.03
C ARG A 146 2.26 8.80 12.71
N ILE A 147 3.31 8.29 12.07
CA ILE A 147 4.22 7.32 12.71
C ILE A 147 4.98 7.97 13.86
N ASN A 148 5.51 9.17 13.64
CA ASN A 148 6.29 9.89 14.64
C ASN A 148 5.48 10.40 15.83
N GLU A 149 4.16 10.61 15.66
CA GLU A 149 3.22 11.03 16.71
C GLU A 149 2.75 9.86 17.62
N GLN A 150 3.08 8.61 17.29
CA GLN A 150 2.75 7.44 18.12
C GLN A 150 3.61 7.41 19.40
N ASN A 151 3.25 6.51 20.34
CA ASN A 151 4.09 6.24 21.50
C ASN A 151 5.46 5.66 21.07
N GLU A 152 6.43 5.67 21.97
CA GLU A 152 7.81 5.31 21.63
C GLU A 152 7.95 3.89 21.10
N ASP A 153 7.25 2.92 21.68
CA ASP A 153 7.30 1.52 21.28
C ASP A 153 6.71 1.30 19.89
N ASP A 154 5.51 1.82 19.64
CA ASP A 154 4.83 1.71 18.34
C ASP A 154 5.64 2.42 17.24
N ARG A 155 6.18 3.61 17.54
CA ARG A 155 7.03 4.35 16.60
C ARG A 155 8.29 3.55 16.27
N LYS A 156 8.93 2.93 17.26
CA LYS A 156 10.13 2.12 17.05
C LYS A 156 9.83 0.94 16.12
N ILE A 157 8.78 0.18 16.41
CA ILE A 157 8.35 -0.96 15.58
C ILE A 157 8.08 -0.52 14.15
N ALA A 158 7.34 0.58 13.95
CA ALA A 158 7.02 1.09 12.63
C ALA A 158 8.27 1.48 11.83
N LEU A 159 9.21 2.20 12.46
CA LEU A 159 10.43 2.64 11.78
C LEU A 159 11.36 1.47 11.46
N GLU A 160 11.51 0.51 12.36
CA GLU A 160 12.30 -0.71 12.12
C GLU A 160 11.69 -1.56 11.00
N ALA A 161 10.36 -1.73 10.99
CA ALA A 161 9.67 -2.47 9.94
C ALA A 161 9.85 -1.80 8.57
N LEU A 162 9.70 -0.47 8.51
CA LEU A 162 9.93 0.30 7.28
C LEU A 162 11.39 0.23 6.83
N ALA A 163 12.35 0.28 7.75
CA ALA A 163 13.77 0.15 7.42
C ALA A 163 14.06 -1.23 6.81
N TRP A 164 13.56 -2.31 7.42
CA TRP A 164 13.70 -3.66 6.88
C TRP A 164 13.08 -3.80 5.50
N VAL A 165 11.84 -3.36 5.31
CA VAL A 165 11.15 -3.47 4.02
C VAL A 165 11.84 -2.62 2.94
N ALA A 166 12.28 -1.40 3.28
CA ALA A 166 12.90 -0.49 2.32
C ALA A 166 14.33 -0.90 1.90
N THR A 167 15.04 -1.64 2.76
CA THR A 167 16.45 -2.02 2.52
C THR A 167 16.65 -3.49 2.17
N ALA A 168 15.60 -4.32 2.27
CA ALA A 168 15.68 -5.71 1.89
C ALA A 168 15.97 -5.86 0.39
N LYS A 169 16.88 -6.80 0.06
CA LYS A 169 17.25 -7.11 -1.34
C LYS A 169 16.18 -7.88 -2.11
N ARG A 170 15.15 -8.35 -1.40
CA ARG A 170 14.01 -9.10 -1.94
C ARG A 170 12.81 -8.86 -1.03
N LEU A 171 11.62 -9.17 -1.53
CA LEU A 171 10.41 -9.19 -0.72
C LEU A 171 10.61 -10.12 0.49
N LEU A 172 10.23 -9.62 1.66
CA LEU A 172 10.21 -10.35 2.92
C LEU A 172 8.87 -11.06 3.07
N THR A 173 8.89 -12.29 3.55
CA THR A 173 7.68 -12.94 4.06
C THR A 173 7.28 -12.33 5.41
N VAL A 174 6.02 -12.54 5.81
CA VAL A 174 5.53 -12.10 7.13
C VAL A 174 6.36 -12.71 8.27
N ALA A 175 6.77 -13.98 8.14
CA ALA A 175 7.62 -14.63 9.13
C ALA A 175 8.99 -13.96 9.22
N GLU A 176 9.64 -13.72 8.08
CA GLU A 176 10.96 -13.09 8.03
C GLU A 176 10.96 -11.67 8.59
N LEU A 177 9.91 -10.87 8.31
CA LEU A 177 9.80 -9.54 8.89
C LEU A 177 9.65 -9.60 10.41
N ARG A 178 8.83 -10.52 10.93
CA ARG A 178 8.65 -10.68 12.39
C ARG A 178 9.93 -11.18 13.06
N GLU A 179 10.65 -12.10 12.43
CA GLU A 179 11.96 -12.55 12.91
C GLU A 179 12.97 -11.40 12.91
N ALA A 180 13.01 -10.59 11.85
CA ALA A 180 13.91 -9.44 11.73
C ALA A 180 13.64 -8.36 12.79
N LEU A 181 12.38 -8.17 13.17
CA LEU A 181 11.97 -7.26 14.25
C LEU A 181 12.26 -7.83 15.65
N ALA A 182 12.30 -9.16 15.79
CA ALA A 182 12.60 -9.83 17.06
C ALA A 182 14.11 -9.94 17.36
N VAL A 183 14.99 -9.46 16.48
CA VAL A 183 16.44 -9.53 16.65
C VAL A 183 16.90 -8.55 17.73
N GLU A 184 17.56 -9.08 18.76
CA GLU A 184 18.20 -8.27 19.81
C GLU A 184 19.73 -8.29 19.66
N PRO A 185 20.40 -7.12 19.71
CA PRO A 185 21.86 -7.06 19.65
C PRO A 185 22.52 -7.93 20.73
N GLY A 186 23.33 -8.89 20.31
CA GLY A 186 24.06 -9.80 21.21
C GLY A 186 23.31 -11.07 21.60
N ALA A 187 22.05 -11.23 21.21
CA ALA A 187 21.31 -12.48 21.37
C ALA A 187 21.87 -13.59 20.45
N LYS A 188 21.89 -14.83 20.94
CA LYS A 188 22.37 -16.01 20.18
C LYS A 188 21.25 -16.78 19.49
N SER A 189 20.01 -16.48 19.82
CA SER A 189 18.80 -17.12 19.31
C SER A 189 17.66 -16.11 19.35
N LEU A 190 16.65 -16.29 18.51
CA LEU A 190 15.41 -15.52 18.57
C LEU A 190 14.59 -15.94 19.79
N ASP A 191 14.07 -14.96 20.51
CA ASP A 191 13.11 -15.18 21.59
C ASP A 191 11.68 -15.19 21.02
N PRO A 192 10.93 -16.31 21.13
CA PRO A 192 9.52 -16.39 20.72
C PRO A 192 8.63 -15.30 21.34
N ASP A 193 8.96 -14.82 22.53
CA ASP A 193 8.18 -13.79 23.22
C ASP A 193 8.43 -12.38 22.65
N ASN A 194 9.47 -12.20 21.83
CA ASN A 194 9.80 -10.93 21.18
C ASN A 194 9.16 -10.79 19.78
N PHE A 195 8.30 -11.71 19.37
CA PHE A 195 7.64 -11.65 18.07
C PHE A 195 6.43 -10.71 18.08
N THR A 196 6.60 -9.53 17.48
CA THR A 196 5.49 -8.59 17.28
C THR A 196 4.37 -9.20 16.43
N ASP A 197 3.12 -8.97 16.85
CA ASP A 197 1.93 -9.37 16.10
C ASP A 197 1.83 -8.61 14.77
N ILE A 198 1.44 -9.31 13.70
CA ILE A 198 1.36 -8.70 12.36
C ILE A 198 0.28 -7.61 12.28
N GLY A 199 -0.82 -7.74 13.03
CA GLY A 199 -1.86 -6.73 13.11
C GLY A 199 -1.34 -5.43 13.73
N ILE A 200 -0.44 -5.53 14.71
CA ILE A 200 0.24 -4.36 15.28
C ILE A 200 1.14 -3.72 14.23
N ILE A 201 2.03 -4.49 13.58
CA ILE A 201 2.95 -3.97 12.54
C ILE A 201 2.18 -3.21 11.45
N LEU A 202 1.10 -3.80 10.93
CA LEU A 202 0.27 -3.17 9.89
C LEU A 202 -0.43 -1.89 10.38
N THR A 203 -0.81 -1.84 11.66
CA THR A 203 -1.49 -0.68 12.26
C THR A 203 -0.50 0.47 12.49
N VAL A 204 0.65 0.20 13.10
CA VAL A 204 1.63 1.24 13.48
C VAL A 204 2.33 1.85 12.27
N CYS A 205 2.49 1.09 11.18
CA CYS A 205 3.07 1.56 9.91
C CYS A 205 2.17 2.51 9.11
N ALA A 206 1.01 2.93 9.63
CA ALA A 206 0.14 3.96 9.06
C ALA A 206 -0.22 3.78 7.57
N GLY A 207 -0.37 2.52 7.14
CA GLY A 207 -0.74 2.13 5.77
C GLY A 207 0.42 2.03 4.78
N LEU A 208 1.67 2.24 5.23
CA LEU A 208 2.87 2.15 4.39
C LEU A 208 3.37 0.72 4.19
N VAL A 209 2.98 -0.21 5.07
CA VAL A 209 3.17 -1.66 4.91
C VAL A 209 1.81 -2.29 4.60
N ILE A 210 1.76 -3.23 3.65
CA ILE A 210 0.54 -3.86 3.13
C ILE A 210 0.58 -5.37 3.15
#